data_AF-A0A2P9HG59-F1
#
_entry.id   AF-A0A2P9HG59-F1
#
_cell.length_a   1.000
_cell.length_b   1.000
_cell.length_c   1.000
_cell.angle_alpha   90.00
_cell.angle_beta   90.00
_cell.angle_gamma   90.00
#
_symmetry.space_group_name_H-M   'P 1'
#
loop_
_entity.id
_entity.type
_entity.pdbx_description
1 polymer ?
#
loop_
_entity_poly.entity_id
_entity_poly.type
_entity_poly.pdbx_seq_one_letter_code
_entity_poly.pdbx_strand_id
1 'polypeptide(L)'
;MERDPATELEAAPLPRGQKNIVDALTAIYPRRIYIDDLVDNVYAFDPNGGPDGAQNVVRVQISRLRKLLPSFGWTIPMNHRGAGNHGFYRLEPVANDNVPAAERAAKDRRAAA
;
A
#
# COMPACT_ATOMS: atom_id res chain seq x y z
N MET A 1 -2.64 -1.27 21.51
CA MET A 1 -3.66 -1.97 20.70
C MET A 1 -3.01 -2.24 19.36
N GLU A 2 -2.80 -3.52 19.04
CA GLU A 2 -2.25 -3.96 17.77
C GLU A 2 -3.32 -3.73 16.70
N ARG A 3 -3.06 -2.82 15.75
CA ARG A 3 -4.05 -2.51 14.70
C ARG A 3 -4.06 -3.68 13.73
N ASP A 4 -5.23 -4.29 13.53
CA ASP A 4 -5.41 -5.37 12.57
C ASP A 4 -5.91 -4.80 11.22
N PRO A 5 -5.07 -4.77 10.19
CA PRO A 5 -5.47 -4.25 8.88
C PRO A 5 -6.57 -5.09 8.22
N ALA A 6 -6.74 -6.36 8.58
CA ALA A 6 -7.76 -7.23 7.99
C ALA A 6 -9.17 -6.74 8.34
N THR A 7 -9.42 -6.53 9.63
CA THR A 7 -10.73 -6.07 10.12
C THR A 7 -11.03 -4.63 9.69
N GLU A 8 -10.03 -3.76 9.69
CA GLU A 8 -10.23 -2.33 9.38
C GLU A 8 -10.43 -2.08 7.87
N LEU A 9 -9.83 -2.90 7.00
CA LEU A 9 -9.94 -2.76 5.55
C LEU A 9 -11.06 -3.63 4.94
N GLU A 10 -11.59 -4.62 5.66
CA GLU A 10 -12.77 -5.39 5.23
C GLU A 10 -14.01 -4.51 5.03
N ALA A 11 -14.14 -3.45 5.84
CA ALA A 11 -15.24 -2.49 5.74
C ALA A 11 -15.12 -1.50 4.56
N ALA A 12 -13.97 -1.45 3.88
CA ALA A 12 -13.75 -0.53 2.78
C ALA A 12 -14.46 -1.04 1.50
N PRO A 13 -15.29 -0.22 0.83
CA PRO A 13 -15.92 -0.61 -0.44
C PRO A 13 -14.90 -0.61 -1.58
N LEU A 14 -14.07 -1.65 -1.64
CA LEU A 14 -13.01 -1.82 -2.62
C LEU A 14 -13.49 -2.66 -3.81
N PRO A 15 -13.22 -2.22 -5.07
CA PRO A 15 -13.35 -3.08 -6.24
C PRO A 15 -12.52 -4.36 -6.08
N ARG A 16 -12.98 -5.48 -6.65
CA ARG A 16 -12.37 -6.82 -6.47
C ARG A 16 -10.84 -6.84 -6.65
N GLY A 17 -10.32 -6.17 -7.67
CA GLY A 17 -8.87 -6.08 -7.90
C GLY A 17 -8.10 -5.29 -6.83
N GLN A 18 -8.71 -4.27 -6.22
CA GLN A 18 -8.13 -3.54 -5.10
C GLN A 18 -8.21 -4.35 -3.81
N LYS A 19 -9.31 -5.07 -3.61
CA LYS A 19 -9.49 -5.97 -2.46
C LYS A 19 -8.42 -7.07 -2.45
N ASN A 20 -8.18 -7.76 -3.58
CA ASN A 20 -7.13 -8.78 -3.66
C ASN A 20 -5.74 -8.23 -3.33
N ILE A 21 -5.42 -7.00 -3.75
CA ILE A 21 -4.14 -6.35 -3.41
C ILE A 21 -4.05 -6.08 -1.91
N VAL A 22 -5.12 -5.56 -1.31
CA VAL A 22 -5.18 -5.28 0.14
C VAL A 22 -5.11 -6.57 0.95
N ASP A 23 -5.84 -7.61 0.56
CA ASP A 23 -5.83 -8.92 1.20
C ASP A 23 -4.42 -9.53 1.15
N ALA A 24 -3.75 -9.47 -0.02
CA ALA A 24 -2.38 -9.94 -0.18
C ALA A 24 -1.38 -9.17 0.70
N LEU A 25 -1.52 -7.84 0.82
CA LEU A 25 -0.68 -7.01 1.68
C LEU A 25 -0.96 -7.22 3.18
N THR A 26 -2.20 -7.55 3.51
CA THR A 26 -2.64 -7.84 4.88
C THR A 26 -2.16 -9.21 5.34
N ALA A 27 -2.25 -10.23 4.49
CA ALA A 27 -1.81 -11.60 4.80
C ALA A 27 -0.32 -11.71 5.13
N ILE A 28 0.50 -10.80 4.61
CA ILE A 28 1.95 -10.77 4.84
C ILE A 28 2.36 -9.75 5.90
N TYR A 29 1.46 -8.91 6.40
CA TYR A 29 1.78 -7.84 7.34
C TYR A 29 2.48 -8.41 8.59
N PRO A 30 3.57 -7.78 9.11
CA PRO A 30 4.20 -6.52 8.70
C PRO A 30 5.33 -6.64 7.66
N ARG A 31 5.40 -7.75 6.90
CA ARG A 31 6.44 -8.00 5.90
C ARG A 31 6.18 -7.25 4.58
N ARG A 32 7.17 -7.29 3.70
CA ARG A 32 7.11 -6.72 2.34
C ARG A 32 6.91 -7.83 1.30
N ILE A 33 6.32 -7.47 0.17
CA ILE A 33 6.15 -8.31 -1.02
C ILE A 33 6.67 -7.58 -2.26
N TYR A 34 7.30 -8.30 -3.18
CA TYR A 34 7.75 -7.75 -4.45
C TYR A 34 6.58 -7.60 -5.43
N ILE A 35 6.69 -6.69 -6.39
CA ILE A 35 5.63 -6.48 -7.39
C ILE A 35 5.27 -7.77 -8.14
N ASP A 36 6.26 -8.61 -8.45
CA ASP A 36 6.04 -9.86 -9.20
C ASP A 36 5.23 -10.85 -8.35
N ASP A 37 5.67 -11.12 -7.12
CA ASP A 37 4.92 -11.96 -6.17
C ASP A 37 3.52 -11.41 -5.88
N LEU A 38 3.37 -10.08 -5.82
CA LEU A 38 2.08 -9.44 -5.59
C LEU A 38 1.14 -9.64 -6.78
N VAL A 39 1.65 -9.52 -8.01
CA VAL A 39 0.89 -9.82 -9.23
C VAL A 39 0.44 -11.27 -9.21
N ASP A 40 1.33 -12.20 -8.90
CA ASP A 40 1.02 -13.63 -8.84
C ASP A 40 -0.08 -13.90 -7.80
N ASN A 41 -0.01 -13.31 -6.61
CA ASN A 41 -1.06 -13.47 -5.60
C ASN A 41 -2.40 -12.84 -6.00
N VAL A 42 -2.37 -11.68 -6.67
CA VAL A 42 -3.60 -10.97 -7.09
C VAL A 42 -4.35 -11.75 -8.19
N TYR A 43 -3.61 -12.42 -9.07
CA TYR A 43 -4.16 -13.14 -10.23
C TYR A 43 -4.11 -14.67 -10.09
N ALA A 44 -3.64 -15.22 -8.97
CA ALA A 44 -3.56 -16.68 -8.72
C ALA A 44 -4.90 -17.40 -8.94
N PHE A 45 -6.02 -16.70 -8.70
CA PHE A 45 -7.38 -17.23 -8.85
C PHE A 45 -8.12 -16.66 -10.07
N ASP A 46 -7.44 -15.90 -10.93
CA ASP A 46 -8.03 -15.42 -12.20
C ASP A 46 -7.84 -16.50 -13.28
N PRO A 47 -8.93 -17.11 -13.80
CA PRO A 47 -8.83 -18.15 -14.82
C PRO A 47 -8.19 -17.67 -16.13
N ASN A 48 -8.10 -16.36 -16.36
CA ASN A 48 -7.46 -15.78 -17.55
C ASN A 48 -5.97 -15.45 -17.33
N GLY A 49 -5.40 -15.70 -16.14
CA GLY A 49 -3.99 -15.41 -15.84
C GLY A 49 -3.67 -13.92 -15.67
N GLY A 50 -4.68 -13.06 -15.63
CA GLY A 50 -4.54 -11.62 -15.53
C GLY A 50 -4.34 -10.90 -16.87
N PRO A 51 -4.37 -9.56 -16.87
CA PRO A 51 -4.26 -8.74 -18.07
C PRO A 51 -2.81 -8.57 -18.53
N ASP A 52 -2.63 -8.28 -19.83
CA ASP A 52 -1.33 -7.86 -20.36
C ASP A 52 -0.78 -6.65 -19.58
N GLY A 53 0.46 -6.77 -19.10
CA GLY A 53 1.07 -5.76 -18.25
C GLY A 53 0.48 -5.68 -16.84
N ALA A 54 0.09 -6.82 -16.25
CA ALA A 54 -0.44 -6.95 -14.90
C ALA A 54 0.33 -6.13 -13.83
N GLN A 55 1.67 -6.05 -13.92
CA GLN A 55 2.46 -5.18 -13.05
C GLN A 55 2.05 -3.70 -13.10
N ASN A 56 1.78 -3.17 -14.29
CA ASN A 56 1.33 -1.79 -14.47
C ASN A 56 -0.08 -1.58 -13.93
N VAL A 57 -0.96 -2.57 -14.12
CA VAL A 57 -2.32 -2.56 -13.55
C VAL A 57 -2.24 -2.50 -12.02
N VAL A 58 -1.45 -3.38 -11.39
CA VAL A 58 -1.23 -3.39 -9.94
C VAL A 58 -0.62 -2.07 -9.46
N ARG A 59 0.36 -1.49 -10.16
CA ARG A 59 0.93 -0.17 -9.83
C ARG A 59 -0.12 0.94 -9.84
N VAL A 60 -1.03 0.95 -10.81
CA VAL A 60 -2.13 1.91 -10.89
C VAL A 60 -3.11 1.71 -9.74
N GLN A 61 -3.49 0.47 -9.43
CA GLN A 61 -4.37 0.17 -8.31
C GLN A 61 -3.75 0.56 -6.97
N ILE A 62 -2.45 0.30 -6.76
CA ILE A 62 -1.73 0.75 -5.55
C ILE A 62 -1.72 2.27 -5.45
N SER A 63 -1.55 2.98 -6.58
CA SER A 63 -1.63 4.45 -6.59
C SER A 63 -3.00 4.98 -6.19
N ARG A 64 -4.08 4.25 -6.52
CA ARG A 64 -5.45 4.57 -6.07
C ARG A 64 -5.64 4.21 -4.60
N LEU A 65 -5.18 3.04 -4.17
CA LEU A 65 -5.22 2.60 -2.77
C LEU A 65 -4.48 3.57 -1.86
N ARG A 66 -3.33 4.12 -2.25
CA ARG A 66 -2.63 5.16 -1.49
C ARG A 66 -3.46 6.41 -1.21
N LYS A 67 -4.46 6.72 -2.04
CA LYS A 67 -5.38 7.84 -1.82
C LYS A 67 -6.55 7.47 -0.91
N LEU A 68 -6.90 6.18 -0.86
CA LEU A 68 -8.06 5.67 -0.13
C LEU A 68 -7.71 5.15 1.26
N LEU A 69 -6.65 4.33 1.37
CA LEU A 69 -6.22 3.74 2.64
C LEU A 69 -6.01 4.75 3.78
N PRO A 70 -5.55 6.01 3.53
CA PRO A 70 -5.40 6.98 4.61
C PRO A 70 -6.69 7.30 5.37
N SER A 71 -7.87 7.20 4.73
CA SER A 71 -9.16 7.39 5.43
C SER A 71 -9.45 6.29 6.45
N PHE A 72 -8.78 5.15 6.33
CA PHE A 72 -8.82 4.01 7.26
C PHE A 72 -7.58 3.98 8.16
N GLY A 73 -6.73 5.01 8.11
CA GLY A 73 -5.49 5.08 8.88
C GLY A 73 -4.40 4.12 8.41
N TRP A 74 -4.44 3.64 7.17
CA TRP A 74 -3.42 2.78 6.55
C TRP A 74 -2.78 3.46 5.34
N THR A 75 -1.56 3.07 5.00
CA THR A 75 -0.88 3.59 3.81
C THR A 75 0.06 2.54 3.23
N ILE A 76 0.39 2.74 1.96
CA ILE A 76 1.42 1.97 1.27
C ILE A 76 2.53 2.97 0.94
N PRO A 77 3.67 2.96 1.66
CA PRO A 77 4.74 3.93 1.45
C PRO A 77 5.23 3.90 0.00
N MET A 78 5.69 5.06 -0.46
CA MET A 78 6.33 5.19 -1.76
C MET A 78 7.81 4.84 -1.58
N ASN A 79 8.23 3.67 -2.07
CA ASN A 79 9.65 3.34 -2.09
C ASN A 79 10.33 4.19 -3.16
N HIS A 80 11.35 4.97 -2.76
CA HIS A 80 12.20 5.69 -3.69
C HIS A 80 12.90 4.68 -4.61
N ARG A 81 12.66 4.81 -5.91
CA ARG A 81 13.26 3.98 -6.95
C ARG A 81 14.75 4.35 -7.06
N GLY A 82 15.63 3.52 -6.51
CA GLY A 82 17.03 3.44 -6.93
C GLY A 82 17.16 2.50 -8.13
N ALA A 83 18.15 2.73 -8.99
CA ALA A 83 18.47 1.83 -10.09
C ALA A 83 18.76 0.42 -9.53
N GLY A 84 17.94 -0.57 -9.91
CA GLY A 84 18.04 -1.96 -9.44
C GLY A 84 17.07 -2.37 -8.34
N ASN A 85 16.19 -1.48 -7.84
CA ASN A 85 15.22 -1.85 -6.82
C ASN A 85 13.95 -2.44 -7.45
N HIS A 86 13.80 -3.77 -7.39
CA HIS A 86 12.55 -4.47 -7.72
C HIS A 86 11.48 -3.92 -6.77
N GLY A 87 10.58 -3.08 -7.28
CA GLY A 87 9.65 -2.33 -6.44
C GLY A 87 8.90 -3.26 -5.49
N PHE A 88 9.09 -3.10 -4.18
CA PHE A 88 8.34 -3.83 -3.17
C PHE A 88 7.23 -2.96 -2.59
N TYR A 89 6.25 -3.61 -1.97
CA TYR A 89 5.14 -2.98 -1.29
C TYR A 89 4.98 -3.59 0.10
N ARG A 90 4.52 -2.78 1.03
CA ARG A 90 4.14 -3.20 2.38
C ARG A 90 3.00 -2.32 2.84
N LEU A 91 2.19 -2.83 3.76
CA LEU A 91 1.22 -2.02 4.46
C LEU A 91 1.87 -1.38 5.69
N GLU A 92 1.62 -0.09 5.91
CA GLU A 92 2.02 0.61 7.13
C GLU A 92 0.82 1.34 7.72
N PRO A 93 0.69 1.42 9.05
CA PRO A 93 -0.23 2.36 9.65
C PRO A 93 0.18 3.77 9.23
N VAL A 94 -0.79 4.60 8.84
CA VAL A 94 -0.55 6.04 8.78
C VAL A 94 -0.14 6.44 10.19
N ALA A 95 1.10 6.90 10.36
CA ALA A 95 1.48 7.64 11.55
C ALA A 95 0.52 8.83 11.59
N ASN A 96 -0.53 8.71 12.39
CA ASN A 96 -1.67 9.62 12.45
C ASN A 96 -1.25 10.96 13.04
N ASP A 97 -0.43 11.71 12.30
CA ASP A 97 -0.46 13.15 12.29
C ASP A 97 -1.16 13.51 10.98
N ASN A 98 -2.41 13.95 11.02
CA ASN A 98 -3.07 14.59 9.88
C ASN A 98 -2.40 15.94 9.56
N VAL A 99 -1.15 15.86 9.10
CA VAL A 99 -0.26 16.96 8.83
C VAL A 99 0.40 16.65 7.49
N PRO A 100 0.15 17.44 6.43
CA PRO A 100 0.88 17.29 5.16
C PRO A 100 2.38 17.27 5.42
N ALA A 101 3.14 16.45 4.69
CA ALA A 101 4.59 16.31 4.89
C ALA A 101 5.38 17.63 4.89
N ALA A 102 4.82 18.69 4.29
CA ALA A 102 5.34 20.06 4.35
C ALA A 102 5.41 20.65 5.77
N GLU A 103 4.50 20.30 6.68
CA GLU A 103 4.48 20.81 8.06
C GLU A 103 5.34 19.99 9.03
N ARG A 104 5.63 18.70 8.74
CA ARG A 104 6.61 17.92 9.53
C ARG A 104 8.01 18.52 9.41
N ALA A 105 8.42 18.94 8.21
CA ALA A 105 9.71 19.60 7.98
C ALA A 105 9.82 21.00 8.63
N ALA A 106 8.70 21.62 9.01
CA ALA A 106 8.68 22.91 9.70
C ALA A 106 8.86 22.76 11.22
N LYS A 107 8.47 21.62 11.81
CA LYS A 107 8.57 21.37 13.24
C LYS A 107 10.01 21.10 13.69
N ASP A 108 10.81 20.45 12.85
CA ASP A 108 12.22 20.15 13.16
C ASP A 108 13.14 21.38 13.10
N ARG A 109 12.78 22.43 12.35
CA ARG A 109 13.60 23.65 12.27
C ARG A 109 13.36 24.66 13.40
N ARG A 110 12.30 24.49 14.19
CA ARG A 110 11.94 25.43 15.28
C ARG A 110 12.38 24.97 16.67
N ALA A 111 12.90 23.74 16.78
CA ALA A 111 13.49 23.22 18.03
C ALA A 111 15.01 23.48 18.15
N ALA A 112 15.60 24.21 17.19
CA ALA A 112 17.04 24.50 17.13
C ALA A 112 17.35 26.02 17.08
N ALA A 113 16.52 26.85 17.74
CA ALA A 113 16.78 28.27 17.93
C ALA A 113 16.35 28.72 19.33
#